data_AF-V8P9S1-F1
#
_entry.id   AF-V8P9S1-F1
#
_cell.length_a   1.000
_cell.length_b   1.000
_cell.length_c   1.000
_cell.angle_alpha   90.00
_cell.angle_beta   90.00
_cell.angle_gamma   90.00
#
_symmetry.space_group_name_H-M   'P 1'
#
loop_
_entity.id
_entity.type
_entity.pdbx_description
1 polymer ?
#
loop_
_entity_poly.entity_id
_entity_poly.type
_entity_poly.pdbx_seq_one_letter_code
_entity_poly.pdbx_strand_id
1 'polypeptide(L)'
;MNYSRNKHLDKVHVVLGKKSCDLDSLISALAYAYYLEKVSPSNIVCLPVLNISRREICYHPETRFILEELNIPESLHIFRDEINLYQLNSEGKLLLTLVHSSTLTSEDKNLESAVVKVIIPKEQNELLESASCLVAKELLRKAPELITQPLAHLLRGSILSKIMDEDALKIPEEKEEVLSCLEEKFPELSSRKEIITFLQEAQLHADGTALL
;
A
#
# COMPACT_ATOMS: atom_id res chain seq x y z
N MET A 1 19.13 33.91 2.11
CA MET A 1 17.88 33.56 1.41
C MET A 1 16.86 33.17 2.47
N ASN A 2 15.69 33.81 2.44
CA ASN A 2 14.67 33.77 3.50
C ASN A 2 14.02 32.39 3.65
N TYR A 3 14.25 31.72 4.77
CA TYR A 3 13.38 30.64 5.25
C TYR A 3 12.19 31.26 5.98
N SER A 4 11.20 31.71 5.23
CA SER A 4 9.90 32.08 5.78
C SER A 4 8.82 31.65 4.80
N ARG A 5 8.49 30.36 4.84
CA ARG A 5 7.25 29.84 4.31
C ARG A 5 6.52 29.20 5.48
N ASN A 6 5.73 29.99 6.20
CA ASN A 6 4.58 29.45 6.91
C ASN A 6 3.65 28.88 5.83
N LYS A 7 3.89 27.63 5.42
CA LYS A 7 2.92 26.88 4.64
C LYS A 7 1.81 26.51 5.61
N HIS A 8 0.67 27.20 5.50
CA HIS A 8 -0.52 26.78 6.20
C HIS A 8 -0.91 25.41 5.63
N LEU A 9 -0.90 24.38 6.48
CA LEU A 9 -1.35 23.04 6.12
C LEU A 9 -2.87 23.04 6.12
N ASP A 10 -3.49 22.87 4.96
CA ASP A 10 -4.94 23.00 4.82
C ASP A 10 -5.64 21.65 4.98
N LYS A 11 -5.05 20.58 4.41
CA LYS A 11 -5.63 19.25 4.40
C LYS A 11 -4.59 18.17 4.67
N VAL A 12 -5.05 17.07 5.22
CA VAL A 12 -4.29 15.83 5.34
C VAL A 12 -5.03 14.77 4.54
N HIS A 13 -4.39 14.24 3.50
CA HIS A 13 -4.93 13.16 2.68
C HIS A 13 -4.35 11.83 3.15
N VAL A 14 -5.17 11.07 3.87
CA VAL A 14 -4.81 9.76 4.37
C VAL A 14 -5.18 8.69 3.34
N VAL A 15 -4.25 7.79 3.07
CA VAL A 15 -4.51 6.53 2.37
C VAL A 15 -4.53 5.41 3.40
N LEU A 16 -5.69 4.77 3.56
CA LEU A 16 -5.95 3.79 4.61
C LEU A 16 -6.20 2.42 4.01
N GLY A 17 -5.40 1.43 4.41
CA GLY A 17 -5.55 0.02 4.02
C GLY A 17 -6.57 -0.76 4.85
N LYS A 18 -6.68 -2.07 4.58
CA LYS A 18 -7.52 -3.01 5.36
C LYS A 18 -6.94 -3.22 6.77
N LYS A 19 -7.82 -3.49 7.76
CA LYS A 19 -7.41 -3.79 9.16
C LYS A 19 -6.57 -5.06 9.28
N SER A 20 -6.63 -5.98 8.31
CA SER A 20 -5.76 -7.17 8.29
C SER A 20 -4.29 -6.84 8.06
N CYS A 21 -3.96 -5.62 7.62
CA CYS A 21 -2.59 -5.14 7.41
C CYS A 21 -1.70 -6.12 6.63
N ASP A 22 -2.27 -6.76 5.61
CA ASP A 22 -1.52 -7.64 4.72
C ASP A 22 -0.59 -6.82 3.82
N LEU A 23 0.38 -7.51 3.21
CA LEU A 23 1.36 -6.87 2.33
C LEU A 23 0.70 -6.04 1.23
N ASP A 24 -0.39 -6.55 0.65
CA ASP A 24 -1.11 -5.87 -0.42
C ASP A 24 -1.77 -4.58 0.03
N SER A 25 -2.37 -4.55 1.22
CA SER A 25 -2.90 -3.31 1.82
C SER A 25 -1.80 -2.29 2.12
N LEU A 26 -0.66 -2.75 2.66
CA LEU A 26 0.48 -1.89 2.98
C LEU A 26 1.08 -1.25 1.72
N ILE A 27 1.43 -2.07 0.72
CA ILE A 27 2.11 -1.61 -0.48
C ILE A 27 1.18 -0.72 -1.32
N SER A 28 -0.09 -1.10 -1.47
CA SER A 28 -1.07 -0.26 -2.18
C SER A 28 -1.27 1.09 -1.49
N ALA A 29 -1.33 1.14 -0.16
CA ALA A 29 -1.46 2.39 0.59
C ALA A 29 -0.23 3.28 0.44
N LEU A 30 0.97 2.70 0.60
CA LEU A 30 2.24 3.40 0.45
C LEU A 30 2.41 3.96 -0.97
N ALA A 31 2.21 3.12 -1.98
CA ALA A 31 2.34 3.51 -3.38
C ALA A 31 1.38 4.63 -3.76
N TYR A 32 0.12 4.54 -3.31
CA TYR A 32 -0.87 5.56 -3.64
C TYR A 32 -0.65 6.86 -2.87
N ALA A 33 -0.23 6.80 -1.60
CA ALA A 33 0.12 7.99 -0.83
C ALA A 33 1.34 8.71 -1.42
N TYR A 34 2.35 7.95 -1.86
CA TYR A 34 3.50 8.50 -2.59
C TYR A 34 3.07 9.20 -3.88
N TYR A 35 2.20 8.57 -4.69
CA TYR A 35 1.63 9.21 -5.87
C TYR A 35 0.92 10.52 -5.53
N LEU A 36 0.05 10.50 -4.51
CA LEU A 36 -0.69 11.69 -4.08
C LEU A 36 0.24 12.80 -3.59
N GLU A 37 1.31 12.49 -2.86
CA GLU A 37 2.30 13.47 -2.39
C GLU A 37 2.99 14.19 -3.57
N LYS A 38 3.17 13.50 -4.71
CA LYS A 38 3.80 14.07 -5.90
C LYS A 38 2.86 14.92 -6.76
N VAL A 39 1.57 14.59 -6.77
CA VAL A 39 0.59 15.27 -7.64
C VAL A 39 -0.29 16.29 -6.91
N SER A 40 -0.32 16.25 -5.58
CA SER A 40 -1.17 17.13 -4.78
C SER A 40 -0.55 18.52 -4.60
N PRO A 41 -1.39 19.56 -4.42
CA PRO A 41 -0.94 20.88 -4.03
C PRO A 41 -0.11 20.86 -2.74
N SER A 42 0.88 21.76 -2.64
CA SER A 42 1.87 21.74 -1.55
C SER A 42 1.37 22.10 -0.13
N ASN A 43 0.07 22.40 -0.01
CA ASN A 43 -0.68 22.64 1.23
C ASN A 43 -1.49 21.41 1.68
N ILE A 44 -1.41 20.31 0.93
CA ILE A 44 -1.95 19.00 1.29
C ILE A 44 -0.78 18.08 1.63
N VAL A 45 -0.85 17.40 2.75
CA VAL A 45 0.11 16.35 3.12
C VAL A 45 -0.54 15.00 2.91
N CYS A 46 0.13 14.11 2.16
CA CYS A 46 -0.40 12.80 1.80
C CYS A 46 0.32 11.70 2.59
N LEU A 47 -0.43 10.90 3.37
CA LEU A 47 0.15 9.95 4.32
C LEU A 47 -0.43 8.54 4.12
N PRO A 48 0.41 7.51 3.98
CA PRO A 48 -0.05 6.14 4.16
C PRO A 48 -0.26 5.88 5.65
N VAL A 49 -1.39 5.29 6.01
CA VAL A 49 -1.69 4.89 7.39
C VAL A 49 -1.97 3.39 7.43
N LEU A 50 -1.23 2.68 8.28
CA LEU A 50 -1.50 1.28 8.60
C LEU A 50 -2.73 1.23 9.50
N ASN A 51 -3.76 0.48 9.08
CA ASN A 51 -5.05 0.44 9.77
C ASN A 51 -5.06 -0.52 10.97
N ILE A 52 -3.98 -0.50 11.73
CA ILE A 52 -3.75 -1.22 12.98
C ILE A 52 -3.01 -0.28 13.94
N SER A 53 -3.04 -0.57 15.23
CA SER A 53 -2.20 0.13 16.21
C SER A 53 -0.74 -0.28 16.08
N ARG A 54 0.19 0.57 16.52
CA ARG A 54 1.63 0.21 16.51
C ARG A 54 1.91 -1.07 17.29
N ARG A 55 1.17 -1.34 18.36
CA ARG A 55 1.35 -2.54 19.17
C ARG A 55 0.93 -3.83 18.46
N GLU A 56 0.09 -3.72 17.43
CA GLU A 56 -0.42 -4.88 16.69
C GLU A 56 0.54 -5.35 15.59
N ILE A 57 1.54 -4.54 15.19
CA ILE A 57 2.50 -4.92 14.12
C ILE A 57 3.27 -6.20 14.45
N CYS A 58 3.47 -6.51 15.73
CA CYS A 58 4.13 -7.74 16.16
C CYS A 58 3.32 -9.01 15.83
N TYR A 59 2.02 -8.88 15.57
CA TYR A 59 1.16 -9.97 15.11
C TYR A 59 1.14 -10.12 13.58
N HIS A 60 1.90 -9.30 12.86
CA HIS A 60 2.06 -9.36 11.41
C HIS A 60 3.55 -9.57 11.03
N PRO A 61 4.16 -10.71 11.43
CA PRO A 61 5.58 -10.98 11.23
C PRO A 61 6.01 -10.95 9.76
N GLU A 62 5.18 -11.42 8.84
CA GLU A 62 5.42 -11.33 7.39
C GLU A 62 5.53 -9.86 6.93
N THR A 63 4.52 -9.04 7.25
CA THR A 63 4.52 -7.61 6.93
C THR A 63 5.75 -6.91 7.50
N ARG A 64 6.11 -7.22 8.75
CA ARG A 64 7.29 -6.65 9.41
C ARG A 64 8.59 -7.06 8.72
N PHE A 65 8.76 -8.35 8.42
CA PHE A 65 9.94 -8.86 7.72
C PHE A 65 10.11 -8.15 6.37
N ILE A 66 9.02 -8.00 5.62
CA ILE A 66 9.06 -7.35 4.31
C ILE A 66 9.42 -5.86 4.45
N LEU A 67 8.91 -5.15 5.46
CA LEU A 67 9.32 -3.77 5.73
C LEU A 67 10.83 -3.63 6.01
N GLU A 68 11.39 -4.57 6.77
CA GLU A 68 12.82 -4.63 7.07
C GLU A 68 13.65 -4.83 5.78
N GLU A 69 13.25 -5.77 4.94
CA GLU A 69 13.91 -6.11 3.67
C GLU A 69 13.85 -4.97 2.64
N LEU A 70 12.78 -4.18 2.68
CA LEU A 70 12.62 -3.00 1.83
C LEU A 70 13.42 -1.79 2.33
N ASN A 71 14.17 -1.93 3.43
CA ASN A 71 14.86 -0.84 4.12
C ASN A 71 13.92 0.34 4.43
N ILE A 72 12.65 0.07 4.72
CA ILE A 72 11.68 1.08 5.15
C ILE A 72 11.51 0.90 6.67
N PRO A 73 12.19 1.72 7.50
CA PRO A 73 12.12 1.54 8.94
C PRO A 73 10.67 1.60 9.44
N GLU A 74 10.32 0.71 10.38
CA GLU A 74 9.00 0.72 11.04
C GLU A 74 8.68 2.10 11.65
N SER A 75 9.72 2.86 12.05
CA SER A 75 9.59 4.22 12.59
C SER A 75 9.11 5.26 11.56
N LEU A 76 9.14 4.94 10.27
CA LEU A 76 8.61 5.81 9.21
C LEU A 76 7.13 5.54 8.90
N HIS A 77 6.56 4.47 9.47
CA HIS A 77 5.16 4.12 9.28
C HIS A 77 4.29 4.85 10.29
N ILE A 78 3.15 5.35 9.83
CA ILE A 78 2.13 5.97 10.67
C ILE A 78 1.05 4.92 10.93
N PHE A 79 0.85 4.59 12.19
CA PHE A 79 -0.18 3.65 12.63
C PHE A 79 -1.49 4.36 12.95
N ARG A 80 -2.58 3.59 12.99
CA ARG A 80 -3.94 4.11 13.20
C ARG A 80 -4.09 4.92 14.49
N ASP A 81 -3.34 4.54 15.52
CA ASP A 81 -3.33 5.16 16.86
C ASP A 81 -2.39 6.38 16.97
N GLU A 82 -1.60 6.66 15.93
CA GLU A 82 -0.65 7.78 15.90
C GLU A 82 -1.21 9.01 15.18
N ILE A 83 -2.39 8.86 14.55
CA ILE A 83 -3.07 9.93 13.83
C ILE A 83 -4.55 10.00 14.21
N ASN A 84 -4.99 11.17 14.68
CA ASN A 84 -6.38 11.39 15.07
C ASN A 84 -7.25 11.72 13.86
N LEU A 85 -7.67 10.70 13.11
CA LEU A 85 -8.54 10.87 11.94
C LEU A 85 -9.88 11.54 12.29
N TYR A 86 -10.44 11.26 13.47
CA TYR A 86 -11.71 11.85 13.90
C TYR A 86 -11.59 13.35 14.12
N GLN A 87 -10.52 13.79 14.78
CA GLN A 87 -10.24 15.21 14.96
C GLN A 87 -10.02 15.89 13.60
N LEU A 88 -9.18 15.31 12.74
CA LEU A 88 -8.95 15.85 11.39
C LEU A 88 -10.26 15.96 10.60
N ASN A 89 -11.16 14.98 10.70
CA ASN A 89 -12.45 15.05 10.04
C ASN A 89 -13.37 16.13 10.66
N SER A 90 -13.41 16.22 11.99
CA SER A 90 -14.23 17.23 12.69
C SER A 90 -13.79 18.67 12.40
N GLU A 91 -12.50 18.87 12.16
CA GLU A 91 -11.93 20.16 11.73
C GLU A 91 -12.09 20.40 10.22
N GLY A 92 -12.71 19.45 9.50
CA GLY A 92 -12.87 19.51 8.05
C GLY A 92 -11.54 19.44 7.30
N LYS A 93 -10.48 18.88 7.88
CA LYS A 93 -9.13 18.80 7.30
C LYS A 93 -8.81 17.46 6.65
N LEU A 94 -9.58 16.42 6.94
CA LEU A 94 -9.34 15.06 6.43
C LEU A 94 -9.83 14.89 4.99
N LEU A 95 -8.98 14.31 4.15
CA LEU A 95 -9.37 13.59 2.94
C LEU A 95 -8.96 12.13 3.12
N LEU A 96 -9.81 11.19 2.72
CA LEU A 96 -9.58 9.76 2.94
C LEU A 96 -9.68 9.00 1.62
N THR A 97 -8.63 8.25 1.29
CA THR A 97 -8.68 7.23 0.25
C THR A 97 -8.59 5.86 0.91
N LEU A 98 -9.57 5.02 0.64
CA LEU A 98 -9.57 3.63 1.09
C LEU A 98 -8.93 2.77 0.01
N VAL A 99 -7.97 1.93 0.38
CA VAL A 99 -7.39 0.91 -0.49
C VAL A 99 -7.64 -0.45 0.11
N HIS A 100 -8.01 -1.43 -0.72
CA HIS A 100 -8.26 -2.81 -0.30
C HIS A 100 -9.38 -3.00 0.74
N SER A 101 -10.15 -1.94 1.03
CA SER A 101 -11.32 -1.96 1.90
C SER A 101 -12.44 -1.15 1.26
N SER A 102 -13.57 -1.78 1.01
CA SER A 102 -14.74 -1.16 0.38
C SER A 102 -15.60 -0.37 1.36
N THR A 103 -15.46 -0.67 2.66
CA THR A 103 -16.27 -0.09 3.72
C THR A 103 -15.42 0.28 4.92
N LEU A 104 -15.86 1.31 5.63
CA LEU A 104 -15.40 1.65 6.97
C LEU A 104 -16.16 0.77 7.97
N THR A 105 -15.48 0.38 9.05
CA THR A 105 -16.15 -0.34 10.14
C THR A 105 -17.19 0.54 10.82
N SER A 106 -18.09 -0.04 11.62
CA SER A 106 -19.07 0.74 12.39
C SER A 106 -18.42 1.80 13.28
N GLU A 107 -17.22 1.54 13.79
CA GLU A 107 -16.38 2.46 14.57
C GLU A 107 -15.95 3.70 13.77
N ASP A 108 -15.80 3.54 12.45
CA ASP A 108 -15.26 4.55 11.54
C ASP A 108 -16.35 5.24 10.72
N LYS A 109 -17.63 4.96 10.97
CA LYS A 109 -18.75 5.53 10.19
C LYS A 109 -18.71 7.06 10.10
N ASN A 110 -18.22 7.72 11.15
CA ASN A 110 -18.07 9.17 11.17
C ASN A 110 -17.02 9.71 10.18
N LEU A 111 -16.15 8.87 9.63
CA LEU A 111 -15.14 9.25 8.64
C LEU A 111 -15.64 9.13 7.18
N GLU A 112 -16.84 8.60 6.97
CA GLU A 112 -17.43 8.40 5.64
C GLU A 112 -17.51 9.71 4.84
N SER A 113 -17.80 10.82 5.51
CA SER A 113 -17.83 12.15 4.90
C SER A 113 -16.49 12.62 4.33
N ALA A 114 -15.37 12.04 4.78
CA ALA A 114 -14.03 12.37 4.30
C ALA A 114 -13.58 11.47 3.13
N VAL A 115 -14.30 10.39 2.82
CA VAL A 115 -13.91 9.45 1.77
C VAL A 115 -14.05 10.11 0.40
N VAL A 116 -12.92 10.41 -0.23
CA VAL A 116 -12.86 10.99 -1.58
C VAL A 116 -12.62 9.95 -2.66
N LYS A 117 -12.14 8.76 -2.28
CA LYS A 117 -11.85 7.68 -3.22
C LYS A 117 -11.80 6.32 -2.53
N VAL A 118 -12.24 5.30 -3.25
CA VAL A 118 -12.10 3.89 -2.86
C VAL A 118 -11.41 3.15 -4.01
N ILE A 119 -10.34 2.42 -3.72
CA ILE A 119 -9.60 1.55 -4.64
C ILE A 119 -9.75 0.14 -4.13
N ILE A 120 -10.66 -0.59 -4.75
CA ILE A 120 -10.95 -1.98 -4.42
C ILE A 120 -11.08 -2.78 -5.71
N PRO A 121 -10.76 -4.08 -5.64
CA PRO A 121 -11.21 -5.07 -6.61
C PRO A 121 -12.70 -4.96 -6.95
N LYS A 122 -13.07 -5.25 -8.20
CA LYS A 122 -14.44 -4.98 -8.68
C LYS A 122 -15.49 -6.04 -8.31
N GLU A 123 -15.13 -7.27 -7.95
CA GLU A 123 -16.11 -8.35 -7.70
C GLU A 123 -15.72 -9.32 -6.57
N GLN A 124 -16.74 -10.07 -6.08
CA GLN A 124 -16.85 -10.88 -4.84
C GLN A 124 -15.77 -11.93 -4.56
N ASN A 125 -14.74 -12.04 -5.39
CA ASN A 125 -13.60 -12.90 -5.15
C ASN A 125 -12.46 -12.05 -4.54
N GLU A 126 -12.61 -11.68 -3.27
CA GLU A 126 -11.60 -10.95 -2.48
C GLU A 126 -10.21 -11.64 -2.49
N LEU A 127 -10.16 -12.92 -2.88
CA LEU A 127 -8.95 -13.72 -2.99
C LEU A 127 -8.20 -13.52 -4.33
N LEU A 128 -8.85 -13.00 -5.38
CA LEU A 128 -8.31 -13.06 -6.74
C LEU A 128 -7.64 -11.76 -7.23
N GLU A 129 -7.90 -10.62 -6.61
CA GLU A 129 -7.46 -9.31 -7.10
C GLU A 129 -6.66 -8.52 -6.06
N SER A 130 -5.49 -8.03 -6.48
CA SER A 130 -4.55 -7.27 -5.65
C SER A 130 -4.84 -5.77 -5.75
N ALA A 131 -5.01 -5.09 -4.62
CA ALA A 131 -5.11 -3.64 -4.57
C ALA A 131 -3.83 -2.97 -5.10
N SER A 132 -2.65 -3.56 -4.88
CA SER A 132 -1.40 -3.10 -5.48
C SER A 132 -1.43 -3.17 -7.01
N CYS A 133 -2.07 -4.19 -7.60
CA CYS A 133 -2.26 -4.28 -9.04
C CYS A 133 -3.10 -3.10 -9.57
N LEU A 134 -4.20 -2.76 -8.89
CA LEU A 134 -5.06 -1.63 -9.27
C LEU A 134 -4.33 -0.29 -9.14
N VAL A 135 -3.59 -0.11 -8.04
CA VAL A 135 -2.76 1.07 -7.81
C VAL A 135 -1.69 1.18 -8.89
N ALA A 136 -0.96 0.10 -9.19
CA ALA A 136 0.06 0.07 -10.24
C ALA A 136 -0.54 0.44 -11.61
N LYS A 137 -1.68 -0.15 -11.99
CA LYS A 137 -2.41 0.15 -13.23
C LYS A 137 -2.80 1.63 -13.31
N GLU A 138 -3.26 2.21 -12.20
CA GLU A 138 -3.58 3.64 -12.16
C GLU A 138 -2.35 4.53 -12.28
N LEU A 139 -1.25 4.22 -11.61
CA LEU A 139 0.00 4.97 -11.68
C LEU A 139 0.61 4.89 -13.09
N LEU A 140 0.67 3.70 -13.69
CA LEU A 140 1.13 3.51 -15.08
C LEU A 140 0.32 4.35 -16.07
N ARG A 141 -0.99 4.51 -15.84
CA ARG A 141 -1.86 5.30 -16.71
C ARG A 141 -1.76 6.81 -16.47
N LYS A 142 -1.64 7.24 -15.20
CA LYS A 142 -1.76 8.66 -14.83
C LYS A 142 -0.43 9.40 -14.75
N ALA A 143 0.60 8.73 -14.24
CA ALA A 143 1.90 9.32 -13.96
C ALA A 143 2.99 8.24 -14.00
N PRO A 144 3.21 7.58 -15.15
CA PRO A 144 4.19 6.51 -15.29
C PRO A 144 5.62 6.96 -14.95
N GLU A 145 5.92 8.24 -15.05
CA GLU A 145 7.19 8.86 -14.66
C GLU A 145 7.45 8.86 -13.15
N LEU A 146 6.40 8.75 -12.32
CA LEU A 146 6.54 8.69 -10.87
C LEU A 146 6.87 7.28 -10.36
N ILE A 147 6.66 6.25 -11.18
CA ILE A 147 7.06 4.89 -10.84
C ILE A 147 8.58 4.85 -10.93
N THR A 148 9.22 4.61 -9.79
CA THR A 148 10.67 4.40 -9.65
C THR A 148 10.97 2.91 -9.57
N GLN A 149 12.24 2.51 -9.76
CA GLN A 149 12.63 1.11 -9.63
C GLN A 149 12.30 0.52 -8.24
N PRO A 150 12.53 1.22 -7.10
CA PRO A 150 12.07 0.73 -5.80
C PRO A 150 10.56 0.56 -5.73
N LEU A 151 9.78 1.53 -6.24
CA LEU A 151 8.32 1.43 -6.21
C LEU A 151 7.80 0.30 -7.11
N ALA A 152 8.42 0.08 -8.27
CA ALA A 152 8.11 -1.05 -9.14
C ALA A 152 8.44 -2.39 -8.47
N HIS A 153 9.56 -2.46 -7.74
CA HIS A 153 9.92 -3.64 -6.98
C HIS A 153 8.87 -3.96 -5.90
N LEU A 154 8.43 -2.95 -5.13
CA LEU A 154 7.38 -3.07 -4.12
C LEU A 154 6.05 -3.57 -4.70
N LEU A 155 5.56 -2.88 -5.74
CA LEU A 155 4.30 -3.22 -6.40
C LEU A 155 4.34 -4.63 -6.99
N ARG A 156 5.45 -4.99 -7.64
CA ARG A 156 5.65 -6.32 -8.22
C ARG A 156 5.66 -7.41 -7.15
N GLY A 157 6.39 -7.23 -6.05
CA GLY A 157 6.41 -8.17 -4.93
C GLY A 157 5.03 -8.40 -4.34
N SER A 158 4.28 -7.32 -4.12
CA SER A 158 2.91 -7.40 -3.60
C SER A 158 1.91 -8.08 -4.54
N ILE A 159 2.05 -7.90 -5.86
CA ILE A 159 1.17 -8.57 -6.83
C ILE A 159 1.48 -10.06 -6.89
N LEU A 160 2.77 -10.41 -6.86
CA LEU A 160 3.25 -11.79 -6.89
C LEU A 160 2.91 -12.57 -5.62
N SER A 161 2.90 -11.93 -4.45
CA SER A 161 2.51 -12.61 -3.19
C SER A 161 1.09 -13.15 -3.25
N LYS A 162 0.16 -12.45 -3.90
CA LYS A 162 -1.23 -12.91 -4.11
C LYS A 162 -1.37 -14.01 -5.16
N ILE A 163 -0.33 -14.29 -5.94
CA ILE A 163 -0.32 -15.39 -6.92
C ILE A 163 0.17 -16.68 -6.25
N MET A 164 0.96 -16.60 -5.17
CA MET A 164 1.51 -17.77 -4.49
C MET A 164 0.47 -18.67 -3.82
N ASP A 165 -0.67 -18.12 -3.43
CA ASP A 165 -1.78 -18.89 -2.85
C ASP A 165 -2.54 -19.73 -3.89
N GLU A 166 -2.35 -19.48 -5.20
CA GLU A 166 -2.97 -20.26 -6.27
C GLU A 166 -1.96 -21.23 -6.88
N ASP A 167 -2.33 -22.52 -6.99
CA ASP A 167 -1.60 -23.49 -7.80
C ASP A 167 -1.23 -22.87 -9.16
N ALA A 168 0.07 -22.73 -9.41
CA ALA A 168 0.74 -21.84 -10.36
C ALA A 168 0.43 -22.00 -11.86
N LEU A 169 -0.81 -22.28 -12.24
CA LEU A 169 -1.15 -22.66 -13.61
C LEU A 169 -1.63 -21.51 -14.49
N LYS A 170 -2.02 -20.34 -13.94
CA LYS A 170 -2.27 -19.15 -14.78
C LYS A 170 -2.34 -17.84 -14.00
N ILE A 171 -1.41 -16.92 -14.27
CA ILE A 171 -1.53 -15.52 -13.83
C ILE A 171 -2.72 -14.89 -14.60
N PRO A 172 -3.68 -14.24 -13.92
CA PRO A 172 -4.73 -13.48 -14.59
C PRO A 172 -4.16 -12.44 -15.55
N GLU A 173 -4.77 -12.29 -16.74
CA GLU A 173 -4.27 -11.43 -17.82
C GLU A 173 -4.03 -9.98 -17.35
N GLU A 174 -4.92 -9.45 -16.52
CA GLU A 174 -4.77 -8.09 -15.99
C GLU A 174 -3.55 -7.92 -15.07
N LYS A 175 -3.20 -8.96 -14.28
CA LYS A 175 -1.98 -8.94 -13.45
C LYS A 175 -0.75 -9.09 -14.33
N GLU A 176 -0.81 -9.95 -15.35
CA GLU A 176 0.28 -10.18 -16.30
C GLU A 176 0.64 -8.90 -17.07
N GLU A 177 -0.36 -8.16 -17.54
CA GLU A 177 -0.16 -6.87 -18.23
C GLU A 177 0.59 -5.88 -17.34
N VAL A 178 0.13 -5.70 -16.10
CA VAL A 178 0.76 -4.77 -15.14
C VAL A 178 2.19 -5.20 -14.80
N LEU A 179 2.41 -6.49 -14.53
CA LEU A 179 3.74 -7.03 -14.24
C LEU A 179 4.70 -6.81 -15.42
N SER A 180 4.26 -7.12 -16.63
CA SER A 180 5.05 -6.93 -17.85
C SER A 180 5.41 -5.46 -18.08
N CYS A 181 4.47 -4.54 -17.90
CA CYS A 181 4.75 -3.10 -18.01
C CYS A 181 5.80 -2.61 -16.99
N LEU A 182 5.78 -3.13 -15.76
CA LEU A 182 6.78 -2.79 -14.75
C LEU A 182 8.16 -3.36 -15.11
N GLU A 183 8.21 -4.57 -15.64
CA GLU A 183 9.44 -5.27 -16.03
C GLU A 183 10.08 -4.67 -17.28
N GLU A 184 9.29 -4.30 -18.27
CA GLU A 184 9.77 -3.57 -19.45
C GLU A 184 10.36 -2.20 -19.09
N LYS A 185 9.74 -1.52 -18.12
CA LYS A 185 10.21 -0.21 -17.65
C LYS A 185 11.48 -0.31 -16.80
N PHE A 186 11.69 -1.44 -16.10
CA PHE A 186 12.83 -1.67 -15.22
C PHE A 186 13.44 -3.08 -15.45
N PRO A 187 14.25 -3.25 -16.51
CA PRO A 187 14.83 -4.55 -16.87
C PRO A 187 15.78 -5.12 -15.80
N GLU A 188 16.28 -4.28 -14.89
CA GLU A 188 17.17 -4.67 -13.78
C GLU A 188 16.42 -5.30 -12.59
N LEU A 189 15.10 -5.38 -12.65
CA LEU A 189 14.31 -6.08 -11.64
C LEU A 189 14.66 -7.58 -11.65
N SER A 190 14.72 -8.17 -10.46
CA SER A 190 14.96 -9.60 -10.26
C SER A 190 13.95 -10.49 -11.01
N SER A 191 14.22 -11.78 -11.15
CA SER A 191 13.22 -12.67 -11.76
C SER A 191 11.98 -12.79 -10.85
N ARG A 192 10.80 -13.02 -11.45
CA ARG A 192 9.57 -13.30 -10.68
C ARG A 192 9.74 -14.50 -9.75
N LYS A 193 10.50 -15.52 -10.19
CA LYS A 193 10.81 -16.71 -9.41
C LYS A 193 11.59 -16.40 -8.14
N GLU A 194 12.62 -15.56 -8.22
CA GLU A 194 13.40 -15.15 -7.04
C GLU A 194 12.52 -14.44 -6.01
N ILE A 195 11.63 -13.54 -6.46
CA ILE A 195 10.69 -12.86 -5.56
C ILE A 195 9.74 -13.86 -4.90
N ILE A 196 9.16 -14.78 -5.68
CA ILE A 196 8.24 -15.79 -5.14
C ILE A 196 8.95 -16.66 -4.11
N THR A 197 10.16 -17.14 -4.40
CA THR A 197 10.95 -17.94 -3.46
C THR A 197 11.25 -17.17 -2.18
N PHE A 198 11.67 -15.91 -2.29
CA PHE A 198 11.91 -15.06 -1.13
C PHE A 198 10.65 -14.84 -0.28
N LEU A 199 9.50 -14.58 -0.91
CA LEU A 199 8.22 -14.43 -0.20
C LEU A 199 7.78 -15.73 0.48
N GLN A 200 8.02 -16.89 -0.15
CA GLN A 200 7.76 -18.21 0.45
C GLN A 200 8.61 -18.43 1.69
N GLU A 201 9.90 -18.10 1.62
CA GLU A 201 10.83 -18.18 2.76
C GLU A 201 10.40 -17.25 3.90
N ALA A 202 10.02 -16.00 3.57
CA ALA A 202 9.50 -15.04 4.53
C ALA A 202 8.25 -15.56 5.26
N GLN A 203 7.34 -16.20 4.54
CA GLN A 203 6.11 -16.78 5.10
C GLN A 203 6.43 -17.96 6.03
N LEU A 204 7.35 -18.85 5.63
CA LEU A 204 7.81 -19.96 6.49
C LEU A 204 8.50 -19.49 7.77
N HIS A 205 9.28 -18.41 7.68
CA HIS A 205 9.89 -17.76 8.85
C HIS A 205 8.84 -17.14 9.78
N ALA A 206 7.84 -16.47 9.22
CA ALA A 206 6.72 -15.87 9.96
C ALA A 206 5.88 -16.92 10.70
N ASP A 207 5.66 -18.09 10.10
CA ASP A 207 4.90 -19.20 10.69
C ASP A 207 5.71 -20.00 11.72
N GLY A 208 6.98 -19.66 11.94
CA GLY A 208 7.87 -20.40 12.84
C GLY A 208 8.21 -21.81 12.36
N THR A 209 8.03 -22.09 11.06
CA THR A 209 8.25 -23.40 10.44
C THR A 209 9.56 -23.51 9.68
N ALA A 210 10.34 -22.43 9.60
CA ALA A 210 11.69 -22.47 9.04
C ALA A 210 12.62 -23.35 9.89
N LEU A 211 13.01 -24.50 9.34
CA LEU A 211 14.09 -25.34 9.88
C LEU A 211 15.43 -24.65 9.62
N LEU A 212 16.17 -24.35 10.70
CA LEU A 212 17.61 -24.05 10.66
C LEU A 212 18.40 -25.24 10.09
#